data_AF-A0A257W9M8-F1
#
_entry.id   AF-A0A257W9M8-F1
#
_cell.length_a   1.000
_cell.length_b   1.000
_cell.length_c   1.000
_cell.angle_alpha   90.00
_cell.angle_beta   90.00
_cell.angle_gamma   90.00
#
_symmetry.space_group_name_H-M   'P 1'
#
loop_
_entity.id
_entity.type
_entity.pdbx_description
1 polymer ?
#
loop_
_entity_poly.entity_id
_entity_poly.type
_entity_poly.pdbx_seq_one_letter_code
_entity_poly.pdbx_strand_id
1 'polypeptide(L)'
;MEKVYKQQVALLLTVLPEVAKEKCFALHGGTAINLFIREMPRLSVDIDLTYLTIENRDSTLKNVAEALERIRRNLERVIRGARITPRFDSGKLQISANKVDIKLEVNLTNRGALKTPTEIELCKKAQAEFEAFCSIPVVSRGQLFGGKIIAALDRQHPRDLFDVKYLLEEEGITEEIKEGFILFLLCSDRPINEIIAPNFLDQRSAFSNQFKGMTDEEFSYEEYENVREKLVKAIRLSLTDKDKEFLLSVKNLTPDWSIYDFQRFPAINWKLQNLQKLKDQTPDKHMKFYENLKGKLYRS
;
A
#
# COMPACT_ATOMS: atom_id res chain seq x y z
N MET A 1 -1.36 19.36 -14.53
CA MET A 1 -2.29 18.46 -13.81
C MET A 1 -3.71 18.81 -14.20
N GLU A 2 -4.52 17.82 -14.57
CA GLU A 2 -5.87 18.04 -15.10
C GLU A 2 -6.88 18.47 -14.02
N LYS A 3 -7.88 19.26 -14.45
CA LYS A 3 -8.89 19.85 -13.58
C LYS A 3 -9.70 18.81 -12.81
N VAL A 4 -10.05 17.68 -13.44
CA VAL A 4 -10.86 16.63 -12.80
C VAL A 4 -10.14 16.02 -11.60
N TYR A 5 -8.84 15.73 -11.72
CA TYR A 5 -8.05 15.20 -10.61
C TYR A 5 -7.87 16.24 -9.49
N LYS A 6 -7.69 17.52 -9.82
CA LYS A 6 -7.66 18.59 -8.80
C LYS A 6 -8.98 18.67 -8.03
N GLN A 7 -10.12 18.56 -8.72
CA GLN A 7 -11.43 18.53 -8.06
C GLN A 7 -11.62 17.31 -7.15
N GLN A 8 -11.13 16.14 -7.56
CA GLN A 8 -11.10 14.94 -6.72
C GLN A 8 -10.22 15.14 -5.48
N VAL A 9 -9.03 15.72 -5.63
CA VAL A 9 -8.15 16.01 -4.49
C VAL A 9 -8.79 17.02 -3.54
N ALA A 10 -9.44 18.06 -4.04
CA ALA A 10 -10.18 19.01 -3.19
C ALA A 10 -11.29 18.33 -2.37
N LEU A 11 -12.04 17.41 -2.99
CA LEU A 11 -13.03 16.58 -2.27
C LEU A 11 -12.35 15.68 -1.22
N LEU A 12 -11.24 15.03 -1.59
CA LEU A 12 -10.45 14.19 -0.69
C LEU A 12 -9.97 14.96 0.54
N LEU A 13 -9.44 16.17 0.35
CA LEU A 13 -8.98 17.03 1.44
C LEU A 13 -10.12 17.52 2.34
N THR A 14 -11.35 17.60 1.82
CA THR A 14 -12.55 17.85 2.64
C THR A 14 -12.94 16.63 3.47
N VAL A 15 -12.63 15.42 2.98
CA VAL A 15 -12.97 14.15 3.64
C VAL A 15 -11.97 13.77 4.74
N LEU A 16 -10.67 14.00 4.52
CA LEU A 16 -9.61 13.57 5.45
C LEU A 16 -9.80 14.02 6.91
N PRO A 17 -10.25 15.26 7.23
CA PRO A 17 -10.48 15.66 8.62
C PRO A 17 -11.51 14.80 9.36
N GLU A 18 -12.54 14.30 8.67
CA GLU A 18 -13.52 13.38 9.27
C GLU A 18 -12.93 11.99 9.48
N VAL A 19 -12.04 11.55 8.59
CA VAL A 19 -11.30 10.30 8.74
C VAL A 19 -10.32 10.36 9.91
N ALA A 20 -9.62 11.49 10.08
CA ALA A 20 -8.61 11.67 11.14
C ALA A 20 -9.19 11.65 12.57
N LYS A 21 -10.51 11.79 12.72
CA LYS A 21 -11.22 11.62 14.00
C LYS A 21 -11.26 10.15 14.43
N GLU A 22 -11.23 9.21 13.49
CA GLU A 22 -11.23 7.77 13.76
C GLU A 22 -9.82 7.27 14.07
N LYS A 23 -9.45 7.24 15.35
CA LYS A 23 -8.09 6.85 15.82
C LYS A 23 -7.73 5.38 15.60
N CYS A 24 -8.66 4.56 15.12
CA CYS A 24 -8.41 3.18 14.73
C CYS A 24 -7.78 3.04 13.34
N PHE A 25 -7.63 4.14 12.59
CA PHE A 25 -7.05 4.16 11.25
C PHE A 25 -5.76 4.96 11.17
N ALA A 26 -4.89 4.56 10.23
CA ALA A 26 -3.80 5.39 9.72
C ALA A 26 -3.81 5.39 8.19
N LEU A 27 -3.46 6.53 7.60
CA LEU A 27 -3.34 6.72 6.16
C LEU A 27 -2.11 5.97 5.62
N HIS A 28 -2.28 5.37 4.45
CA HIS A 28 -1.19 4.82 3.65
C HIS A 28 -1.44 5.08 2.16
N GLY A 29 -0.77 4.32 1.29
CA GLY A 29 -0.96 4.41 -0.15
C GLY A 29 -0.42 5.69 -0.80
N GLY A 30 -0.92 5.97 -2.01
CA GLY A 30 -0.41 7.09 -2.82
C GLY A 30 -0.69 8.46 -2.22
N THR A 31 -1.77 8.59 -1.46
CA THR A 31 -2.19 9.87 -0.84
C THR A 31 -1.29 10.24 0.33
N ALA A 32 -0.94 9.28 1.20
CA ALA A 32 0.10 9.51 2.21
C ALA A 32 1.43 9.93 1.57
N ILE A 33 1.89 9.20 0.55
CA ILE A 33 3.17 9.50 -0.10
C ILE A 33 3.17 10.90 -0.73
N ASN A 34 2.16 11.22 -1.53
CA ASN A 34 2.20 12.41 -2.37
C ASN A 34 1.69 13.67 -1.68
N LEU A 35 0.75 13.57 -0.74
CA LEU A 35 0.16 14.76 -0.10
C LEU A 35 0.73 15.04 1.30
N PHE A 36 1.40 14.08 1.94
CA PHE A 36 1.92 14.24 3.31
C PHE A 36 3.43 14.05 3.42
N ILE A 37 4.01 13.09 2.69
CA ILE A 37 5.45 12.83 2.76
C ILE A 37 6.25 13.66 1.75
N ARG A 38 5.74 13.80 0.52
CA ARG A 38 6.39 14.54 -0.57
C ARG A 38 5.65 15.85 -0.84
N GLU A 39 6.33 16.78 -1.50
CA GLU A 39 5.77 18.06 -1.96
C GLU A 39 4.92 17.87 -3.23
N MET A 40 3.93 16.97 -3.19
CA MET A 40 2.95 16.70 -4.24
C MET A 40 3.54 16.68 -5.67
N PRO A 41 4.43 15.71 -5.96
CA PRO A 41 4.96 15.51 -7.32
C PRO A 41 3.88 14.95 -8.28
N ARG A 42 2.85 14.28 -7.75
CA ARG A 42 1.62 13.96 -8.47
C ARG A 42 0.39 14.02 -7.56
N LEU A 43 -0.80 14.13 -8.16
CA LEU A 43 -2.07 14.00 -7.45
C LEU A 43 -2.35 12.53 -7.08
N SER A 44 -3.13 12.34 -6.02
CA SER A 44 -3.64 11.05 -5.57
C SER A 44 -5.08 11.23 -5.10
N VAL A 45 -5.98 10.35 -5.54
CA VAL A 45 -7.44 10.55 -5.44
C VAL A 45 -8.16 9.48 -4.62
N ASP A 46 -7.41 8.52 -4.06
CA ASP A 46 -7.93 7.44 -3.23
C ASP A 46 -7.47 7.63 -1.77
N ILE A 47 -8.32 7.35 -0.79
CA ILE A 47 -7.97 7.33 0.63
C ILE A 47 -7.81 5.88 1.07
N ASP A 48 -6.57 5.45 1.22
CA ASP A 48 -6.25 4.10 1.69
C ASP A 48 -5.90 4.11 3.19
N LEU A 49 -6.59 3.28 3.97
CA LEU A 49 -6.46 3.22 5.43
C LEU A 49 -6.03 1.84 5.91
N THR A 50 -5.17 1.81 6.92
CA THR A 50 -4.79 0.61 7.67
C THR A 50 -5.56 0.63 8.98
N TYR A 51 -6.27 -0.45 9.29
CA TYR A 51 -6.85 -0.65 10.60
C TYR A 51 -5.77 -1.08 11.60
N LEU A 52 -5.66 -0.34 12.70
CA LEU A 52 -4.51 -0.43 13.62
C LEU A 52 -4.65 -1.55 14.65
N THR A 53 -5.86 -1.83 15.11
CA THR A 53 -6.10 -2.80 16.18
C THR A 53 -5.95 -4.23 15.66
N ILE A 54 -5.15 -5.04 16.37
CA ILE A 54 -5.02 -6.48 16.11
C ILE A 54 -6.02 -7.22 16.99
N GLU A 55 -7.06 -7.75 16.37
CA GLU A 55 -8.13 -8.50 17.02
C GLU A 55 -8.70 -9.56 16.06
N ASN A 56 -9.65 -10.37 16.54
CA ASN A 56 -10.29 -11.38 15.70
C ASN A 56 -11.04 -10.74 14.50
N ARG A 57 -11.26 -11.53 13.45
CA ARG A 57 -11.82 -11.04 12.18
C ARG A 57 -13.19 -10.40 12.36
N ASP A 58 -14.08 -11.02 13.13
CA ASP A 58 -15.46 -10.55 13.29
C ASP A 58 -15.52 -9.21 14.03
N SER A 59 -14.73 -9.07 15.11
CA SER A 59 -14.60 -7.81 15.84
C SER A 59 -14.05 -6.70 14.94
N THR A 60 -13.02 -6.99 14.13
CA THR A 60 -12.51 -6.03 13.15
C THR A 60 -13.55 -5.61 12.14
N LEU A 61 -14.27 -6.55 11.51
CA LEU A 61 -15.27 -6.21 10.50
C LEU A 61 -16.36 -5.30 11.08
N LYS A 62 -16.80 -5.62 12.31
CA LYS A 62 -17.74 -4.79 13.05
C LYS A 62 -17.17 -3.40 13.34
N ASN A 63 -15.99 -3.31 13.95
CA ASN A 63 -15.38 -2.04 14.36
C ASN A 63 -15.06 -1.13 13.17
N VAL A 64 -14.59 -1.70 12.05
CA VAL A 64 -14.37 -0.98 10.81
C VAL A 64 -15.69 -0.46 10.23
N ALA A 65 -16.74 -1.30 10.18
CA ALA A 65 -18.04 -0.87 9.69
C ALA A 65 -18.64 0.28 10.53
N GLU A 66 -18.53 0.20 11.86
CA GLU A 66 -18.99 1.25 12.77
C GLU A 66 -18.21 2.56 12.57
N ALA A 67 -16.88 2.49 12.37
CA ALA A 67 -16.05 3.66 12.09
C ALA A 67 -16.39 4.30 10.73
N LEU A 68 -16.57 3.48 9.68
CA LEU A 68 -16.99 3.97 8.37
C LEU A 68 -18.40 4.58 8.40
N GLU A 69 -19.31 4.06 9.20
CA GLU A 69 -20.65 4.63 9.39
C GLU A 69 -20.59 6.00 10.09
N ARG A 70 -19.71 6.17 11.09
CA ARG A 70 -19.47 7.48 11.73
C ARG A 70 -18.91 8.48 10.74
N ILE A 71 -17.89 8.10 9.96
CA ILE A 71 -17.33 8.92 8.89
C ILE A 71 -18.44 9.32 7.90
N ARG A 72 -19.23 8.35 7.41
CA ARG A 72 -20.33 8.61 6.47
C ARG A 72 -21.31 9.65 7.01
N ARG A 73 -21.81 9.47 8.25
CA ARG A 73 -22.77 10.39 8.87
C ARG A 73 -22.21 11.80 9.03
N ASN A 74 -20.93 11.94 9.35
CA ASN A 74 -20.30 13.24 9.48
C ASN A 74 -20.14 13.92 8.11
N LEU A 75 -19.68 13.17 7.10
CA LEU A 75 -19.52 13.69 5.75
C LEU A 75 -20.85 14.16 5.13
N GLU A 76 -21.96 13.47 5.41
CA GLU A 76 -23.30 13.92 4.96
C GLU A 76 -23.72 15.27 5.53
N ARG A 77 -23.18 15.64 6.70
CA ARG A 77 -23.43 16.95 7.33
C ARG A 77 -22.48 18.02 6.81
N VAL A 78 -21.21 17.67 6.60
CA VAL A 78 -20.15 18.60 6.20
C VAL A 78 -20.20 18.92 4.70
N ILE A 79 -20.49 17.93 3.86
CA ILE A 79 -20.45 18.05 2.40
C ILE A 79 -21.87 18.11 1.85
N ARG A 80 -22.37 19.33 1.67
CA ARG A 80 -23.73 19.56 1.17
C ARG A 80 -23.94 18.89 -0.19
N GLY A 81 -24.95 18.04 -0.28
CA GLY A 81 -25.30 17.34 -1.52
C GLY A 81 -24.37 16.18 -1.88
N ALA A 82 -23.49 15.75 -0.97
CA ALA A 82 -22.72 14.53 -1.16
C ALA A 82 -23.64 13.31 -1.21
N ARG A 83 -23.31 12.37 -2.09
CA ARG A 83 -23.87 11.02 -2.10
C ARG A 83 -22.78 10.07 -1.62
N ILE A 84 -23.03 9.37 -0.52
CA ILE A 84 -22.05 8.44 0.05
C ILE A 84 -22.64 7.04 0.04
N THR A 85 -22.03 6.15 -0.74
CA THR A 85 -22.47 4.77 -0.87
C THR A 85 -21.54 3.85 -0.07
N PRO A 86 -22.01 3.26 1.04
CA PRO A 86 -21.19 2.33 1.81
C PRO A 86 -21.15 0.93 1.18
N ARG A 87 -20.03 0.26 1.39
CA ARG A 87 -19.78 -1.17 1.16
C ARG A 87 -18.99 -1.71 2.36
N PHE A 88 -19.67 -1.85 3.49
CA PHE A 88 -19.04 -2.18 4.77
C PHE A 88 -18.38 -3.56 4.78
N ASP A 89 -18.97 -4.52 4.06
CA ASP A 89 -18.44 -5.87 3.83
C ASP A 89 -17.03 -5.89 3.22
N SER A 90 -16.70 -4.87 2.44
CA SER A 90 -15.39 -4.69 1.81
C SER A 90 -14.59 -3.51 2.38
N GLY A 91 -15.09 -2.86 3.44
CA GLY A 91 -14.42 -1.76 4.12
C GLY A 91 -14.34 -0.47 3.30
N LYS A 92 -15.37 -0.14 2.49
CA LYS A 92 -15.30 0.97 1.53
C LYS A 92 -16.43 1.98 1.67
N LEU A 93 -16.11 3.24 1.34
CA LEU A 93 -17.08 4.29 1.04
C LEU A 93 -16.79 4.86 -0.35
N GLN A 94 -17.81 4.90 -1.21
CA GLN A 94 -17.78 5.69 -2.44
C GLN A 94 -18.39 7.05 -2.14
N ILE A 95 -17.65 8.13 -2.36
CA ILE A 95 -18.06 9.49 -2.02
C ILE A 95 -18.15 10.30 -3.30
N SER A 96 -19.36 10.73 -3.66
CA SER A 96 -19.63 11.56 -4.84
C SER A 96 -20.08 12.95 -4.40
N ALA A 97 -19.38 13.99 -4.84
CA ALA A 97 -19.78 15.38 -4.63
C ALA A 97 -19.24 16.25 -5.78
N ASN A 98 -19.93 17.34 -6.11
CA ASN A 98 -19.47 18.30 -7.13
C ASN A 98 -19.07 17.67 -8.49
N LYS A 99 -19.80 16.63 -8.92
CA LYS A 99 -19.56 15.86 -10.16
C LYS A 99 -18.23 15.09 -10.20
N VAL A 100 -17.59 14.89 -9.05
CA VAL A 100 -16.42 14.03 -8.92
C VAL A 100 -16.67 12.94 -7.88
N ASP A 101 -15.90 11.87 -8.02
CA ASP A 101 -15.98 10.67 -7.21
C ASP A 101 -14.61 10.40 -6.59
N ILE A 102 -14.58 10.11 -5.30
CA ILE A 102 -13.41 9.56 -4.63
C ILE A 102 -13.79 8.29 -3.88
N LYS A 103 -12.76 7.51 -3.52
CA LYS A 103 -12.92 6.26 -2.81
C LYS A 103 -12.13 6.29 -1.51
N LEU A 104 -12.76 5.81 -0.45
CA LEU A 104 -12.11 5.50 0.81
C LEU A 104 -12.14 3.99 1.00
N GLU A 105 -10.97 3.39 1.27
CA GLU A 105 -10.81 1.94 1.46
C GLU A 105 -10.01 1.64 2.73
N VAL A 106 -10.54 0.75 3.56
CA VAL A 106 -9.82 0.17 4.70
C VAL A 106 -9.32 -1.22 4.32
N ASN A 107 -8.03 -1.48 4.50
CA ASN A 107 -7.49 -2.82 4.29
C ASN A 107 -7.94 -3.77 5.43
N LEU A 108 -8.83 -4.70 5.10
CA LEU A 108 -9.38 -5.67 6.05
C LEU A 108 -8.47 -6.89 6.29
N THR A 109 -7.45 -7.09 5.44
CA THR A 109 -6.53 -8.22 5.50
C THR A 109 -5.23 -7.82 6.19
N ASN A 110 -4.55 -6.81 5.66
CA ASN A 110 -3.26 -6.33 6.16
C ASN A 110 -3.50 -5.29 7.27
N ARG A 111 -3.86 -5.81 8.45
CA ARG A 111 -4.17 -5.03 9.65
C ARG A 111 -2.97 -4.96 10.59
N GLY A 112 -2.91 -3.90 11.38
CA GLY A 112 -1.82 -3.60 12.29
C GLY A 112 -0.77 -2.68 11.68
N ALA A 113 0.01 -2.06 12.55
CA ALA A 113 1.10 -1.18 12.15
C ALA A 113 2.46 -1.73 12.61
N LEU A 114 3.46 -1.66 11.72
CA LEU A 114 4.84 -2.07 12.00
C LEU A 114 5.42 -1.27 13.16
N LYS A 115 5.22 0.05 13.13
CA LYS A 115 5.51 0.98 14.22
C LYS A 115 4.30 1.87 14.47
N THR A 116 4.27 2.53 15.61
CA THR A 116 3.22 3.51 15.95
C THR A 116 3.10 4.55 14.82
N PRO A 117 1.90 4.74 14.24
CA PRO A 117 1.66 5.80 13.26
C PRO A 117 2.00 7.17 13.82
N THR A 118 2.49 8.06 12.96
CA THR A 118 2.82 9.45 13.33
C THR A 118 1.82 10.39 12.71
N GLU A 119 1.38 11.40 13.45
CA GLU A 119 0.56 12.48 12.90
C GLU A 119 1.42 13.31 11.93
N ILE A 120 1.00 13.42 10.68
CA ILE A 120 1.72 14.19 9.65
C ILE A 120 0.78 15.25 9.08
N GLU A 121 1.29 16.48 8.94
CA GLU A 121 0.59 17.59 8.31
C GLU A 121 0.64 17.48 6.78
N LEU A 122 -0.39 18.00 6.12
CA LEU A 122 -0.42 18.14 4.66
C LEU A 122 0.83 18.91 4.18
N CYS A 123 1.45 18.50 3.07
CA CYS A 123 2.66 19.16 2.57
C CYS A 123 2.39 20.60 2.10
N LYS A 124 3.43 21.45 2.11
CA LYS A 124 3.28 22.89 1.86
C LYS A 124 2.69 23.18 0.49
N LYS A 125 3.12 22.44 -0.54
CA LYS A 125 2.59 22.61 -1.91
C LYS A 125 1.10 22.30 -1.97
N ALA A 126 0.62 21.24 -1.31
CA ALA A 126 -0.80 20.89 -1.28
C ALA A 126 -1.61 21.90 -0.44
N GLN A 127 -1.06 22.40 0.66
CA GLN A 127 -1.71 23.47 1.44
C GLN A 127 -1.92 24.73 0.59
N ALA A 128 -0.88 25.17 -0.14
CA ALA A 128 -0.95 26.35 -0.98
C ALA A 128 -1.88 26.17 -2.20
N GLU A 129 -1.81 25.01 -2.86
CA GLU A 129 -2.60 24.72 -4.07
C GLU A 129 -4.10 24.59 -3.78
N PHE A 130 -4.48 24.01 -2.63
CA PHE A 130 -5.86 23.69 -2.31
C PHE A 130 -6.46 24.55 -1.18
N GLU A 131 -5.68 25.48 -0.62
CA GLU A 131 -6.06 26.30 0.54
C GLU A 131 -6.61 25.45 1.70
N ALA A 132 -6.01 24.28 1.91
CA ALA A 132 -6.48 23.27 2.84
C ALA A 132 -5.40 22.95 3.89
N PHE A 133 -5.83 22.76 5.13
CA PHE A 133 -4.95 22.41 6.24
C PHE A 133 -5.54 21.21 6.98
N CYS A 134 -4.81 20.11 7.03
CA CYS A 134 -5.18 18.95 7.81
C CYS A 134 -3.94 18.17 8.24
N SER A 135 -4.11 17.37 9.28
CA SER A 135 -3.16 16.35 9.71
C SER A 135 -3.89 15.02 9.84
N ILE A 136 -3.15 13.93 9.68
CA ILE A 136 -3.68 12.58 9.87
C ILE A 136 -2.56 11.65 10.32
N PRO A 137 -2.86 10.60 11.13
CA PRO A 137 -1.90 9.55 11.39
C PRO A 137 -1.51 8.84 10.09
N VAL A 138 -0.22 8.73 9.81
CA VAL A 138 0.33 8.00 8.66
C VAL A 138 1.14 6.80 9.18
N VAL A 139 1.02 5.66 8.51
CA VAL A 139 1.82 4.47 8.84
C VAL A 139 3.33 4.75 8.71
N SER A 140 4.16 4.00 9.42
CA SER A 140 5.62 4.15 9.34
C SER A 140 6.15 4.15 7.90
N ARG A 141 7.28 4.82 7.67
CA ARG A 141 7.92 4.88 6.34
C ARG A 141 8.16 3.49 5.75
N GLY A 142 8.61 2.55 6.58
CA GLY A 142 8.83 1.16 6.19
C GLY A 142 7.57 0.51 5.64
N GLN A 143 6.47 0.60 6.38
CA GLN A 143 5.18 0.07 5.96
C GLN A 143 4.66 0.78 4.70
N LEU A 144 4.79 2.10 4.63
CA LEU A 144 4.28 2.89 3.51
C LEU A 144 4.99 2.52 2.19
N PHE A 145 6.33 2.60 2.17
CA PHE A 145 7.11 2.34 0.98
C PHE A 145 7.25 0.84 0.69
N GLY A 146 7.28 -0.03 1.71
CA GLY A 146 7.25 -1.48 1.53
C GLY A 146 5.99 -1.94 0.78
N GLY A 147 4.82 -1.42 1.18
CA GLY A 147 3.56 -1.67 0.47
C GLY A 147 3.57 -1.10 -0.96
N LYS A 148 4.15 0.09 -1.15
CA LYS A 148 4.31 0.71 -2.48
C LYS A 148 5.19 -0.13 -3.42
N ILE A 149 6.30 -0.67 -2.93
CA ILE A 149 7.19 -1.56 -3.68
C ILE A 149 6.43 -2.81 -4.12
N ILE A 150 5.64 -3.43 -3.22
CA ILE A 150 4.83 -4.61 -3.57
C ILE A 150 3.83 -4.27 -4.67
N ALA A 151 3.10 -3.15 -4.57
CA ALA A 151 2.20 -2.71 -5.63
C ALA A 151 2.93 -2.48 -6.97
N ALA A 152 4.09 -1.83 -6.93
CA ALA A 152 4.91 -1.57 -8.12
C ALA A 152 5.41 -2.87 -8.78
N LEU A 153 5.84 -3.86 -8.01
CA LEU A 153 6.33 -5.14 -8.55
C LEU A 153 5.20 -6.03 -9.05
N ASP A 154 4.06 -6.02 -8.37
CA ASP A 154 2.94 -6.90 -8.66
C ASP A 154 2.13 -6.43 -9.87
N ARG A 155 1.48 -5.26 -9.76
CA ARG A 155 0.62 -4.71 -10.82
C ARG A 155 1.36 -3.82 -11.82
N GLN A 156 2.55 -3.31 -11.46
CA GLN A 156 3.37 -2.47 -12.34
C GLN A 156 2.64 -1.24 -12.89
N HIS A 157 1.72 -0.65 -12.11
CA HIS A 157 0.98 0.51 -12.60
C HIS A 157 1.92 1.74 -12.65
N PRO A 158 1.85 2.58 -13.72
CA PRO A 158 2.70 3.76 -13.86
C PRO A 158 2.76 4.71 -12.65
N ARG A 159 1.66 4.95 -11.93
CA ARG A 159 1.67 5.76 -10.69
C ARG A 159 2.45 5.14 -9.53
N ASP A 160 2.53 3.81 -9.44
CA ASP A 160 3.38 3.18 -8.43
C ASP A 160 4.86 3.30 -8.80
N LEU A 161 5.18 3.10 -10.08
CA LEU A 161 6.55 3.24 -10.56
C LEU A 161 7.02 4.70 -10.50
N PHE A 162 6.13 5.67 -10.69
CA PHE A 162 6.42 7.07 -10.45
C PHE A 162 6.75 7.34 -8.97
N ASP A 163 5.95 6.82 -8.03
CA ASP A 163 6.27 6.95 -6.60
C ASP A 163 7.60 6.25 -6.24
N VAL A 164 7.89 5.12 -6.89
CA VAL A 164 9.14 4.37 -6.70
C VAL A 164 10.35 5.08 -7.31
N LYS A 165 10.20 5.79 -8.43
CA LYS A 165 11.27 6.61 -9.02
C LYS A 165 11.86 7.52 -7.93
N TYR A 166 10.98 8.31 -7.32
CA TYR A 166 11.31 9.21 -6.23
C TYR A 166 11.95 8.47 -5.05
N LEU A 167 11.40 7.31 -4.67
CA LEU A 167 11.97 6.49 -3.62
C LEU A 167 13.43 6.09 -3.91
N LEU A 168 13.72 5.66 -5.13
CA LEU A 168 15.07 5.21 -5.51
C LEU A 168 16.05 6.37 -5.66
N GLU A 169 15.58 7.55 -6.05
CA GLU A 169 16.40 8.74 -6.27
C GLU A 169 16.78 9.44 -4.97
N GLU A 170 15.89 9.49 -3.99
CA GLU A 170 16.10 10.24 -2.74
C GLU A 170 16.56 9.37 -1.57
N GLU A 171 16.03 8.15 -1.43
CA GLU A 171 16.22 7.35 -0.21
C GLU A 171 16.85 5.97 -0.45
N GLY A 172 16.54 5.34 -1.58
CA GLY A 172 16.87 3.94 -1.84
C GLY A 172 16.11 2.96 -0.94
N ILE A 173 16.56 1.70 -0.91
CA ILE A 173 15.96 0.65 -0.07
C ILE A 173 16.71 0.61 1.27
N THR A 174 16.23 1.38 2.24
CA THR A 174 16.76 1.37 3.61
C THR A 174 16.32 0.11 4.38
N GLU A 175 16.95 -0.19 5.52
CA GLU A 175 16.57 -1.33 6.36
C GLU A 175 15.10 -1.29 6.80
N GLU A 176 14.58 -0.10 7.17
CA GLU A 176 13.17 0.07 7.53
C GLU A 176 12.24 -0.19 6.33
N ILE A 177 12.61 0.24 5.13
CA ILE A 177 11.82 -0.01 3.90
C ILE A 177 11.88 -1.48 3.51
N LYS A 178 13.03 -2.13 3.66
CA LYS A 178 13.21 -3.56 3.45
C LYS A 178 12.36 -4.38 4.42
N GLU A 179 12.33 -4.03 5.70
CA GLU A 179 11.48 -4.67 6.71
C GLU A 179 9.99 -4.60 6.30
N GLY A 180 9.52 -3.41 5.94
CA GLY A 180 8.15 -3.25 5.45
C GLY A 180 7.87 -4.00 4.15
N PHE A 181 8.84 -4.02 3.22
CA PHE A 181 8.74 -4.82 1.99
C PHE A 181 8.60 -6.31 2.30
N ILE A 182 9.41 -6.87 3.19
CA ILE A 182 9.33 -8.29 3.58
C ILE A 182 7.98 -8.60 4.25
N LEU A 183 7.49 -7.72 5.13
CA LEU A 183 6.15 -7.86 5.71
C LEU A 183 5.07 -7.97 4.62
N PHE A 184 5.01 -7.01 3.69
CA PHE A 184 3.97 -7.03 2.64
C PHE A 184 4.20 -8.11 1.59
N LEU A 185 5.44 -8.55 1.37
CA LEU A 185 5.77 -9.69 0.51
C LEU A 185 5.13 -10.98 1.05
N LEU A 186 5.17 -11.19 2.36
CA LEU A 186 4.52 -12.33 3.01
C LEU A 186 3.00 -12.21 3.02
N CYS A 187 2.47 -11.00 3.13
CA CYS A 187 1.04 -10.71 3.06
C CYS A 187 0.44 -10.82 1.65
N SER A 188 1.26 -10.88 0.60
CA SER A 188 0.76 -10.96 -0.77
C SER A 188 0.16 -12.33 -1.09
N ASP A 189 -0.93 -12.31 -1.85
CA ASP A 189 -1.55 -13.50 -2.43
C ASP A 189 -0.68 -14.10 -3.55
N ARG A 190 0.14 -13.27 -4.22
CA ARG A 190 1.03 -13.73 -5.28
C ARG A 190 2.24 -14.49 -4.71
N PRO A 191 2.74 -15.53 -5.39
CA PRO A 191 3.92 -16.25 -4.93
C PRO A 191 5.13 -15.33 -4.78
N ILE A 192 5.85 -15.46 -3.66
CA ILE A 192 7.02 -14.63 -3.31
C ILE A 192 8.03 -14.58 -4.48
N ASN A 193 8.29 -15.73 -5.09
CA ASN A 193 9.23 -15.89 -6.20
C ASN A 193 8.82 -15.13 -7.47
N GLU A 194 7.53 -14.83 -7.65
CA GLU A 194 7.03 -14.03 -8.78
C GLU A 194 7.09 -12.53 -8.50
N ILE A 195 7.06 -12.10 -7.24
CA ILE A 195 7.20 -10.68 -6.89
C ILE A 195 8.66 -10.24 -6.95
N ILE A 196 9.59 -11.04 -6.43
CA ILE A 196 11.03 -10.72 -6.45
C ILE A 196 11.68 -10.90 -7.82
N ALA A 197 10.99 -11.60 -8.73
CA ALA A 197 11.40 -11.81 -10.11
C ALA A 197 10.18 -11.74 -11.04
N PRO A 198 9.59 -10.55 -11.20
CA PRO A 198 8.35 -10.38 -11.94
C PRO A 198 8.57 -10.46 -13.45
N ASN A 199 7.54 -10.92 -14.15
CA ASN A 199 7.46 -10.71 -15.60
C ASN A 199 7.04 -9.27 -15.86
N PHE A 200 7.71 -8.61 -16.80
CA PHE A 200 7.40 -7.23 -17.15
C PHE A 200 6.13 -7.15 -17.99
N LEU A 201 5.19 -6.34 -17.52
CA LEU A 201 3.89 -6.12 -18.16
C LEU A 201 3.96 -4.91 -19.11
N ASP A 202 3.25 -4.99 -20.23
CA ASP A 202 2.99 -3.80 -21.05
C ASP A 202 1.90 -2.95 -20.38
N GLN A 203 2.27 -1.72 -20.03
CA GLN A 203 1.42 -0.77 -19.33
C GLN A 203 1.18 0.50 -20.14
N ARG A 204 1.46 0.51 -21.45
CA ARG A 204 1.30 1.71 -22.31
C ARG A 204 -0.12 2.29 -22.24
N SER A 205 -1.14 1.44 -22.21
CA SER A 205 -2.55 1.88 -22.09
C SER A 205 -2.84 2.51 -20.73
N ALA A 206 -2.38 1.91 -19.62
CA ALA A 206 -2.54 2.52 -18.30
C ALA A 206 -1.74 3.83 -18.18
N PHE A 207 -0.57 3.88 -18.82
CA PHE A 207 0.28 5.07 -18.86
C PHE A 207 -0.43 6.24 -19.55
N SER A 208 -1.01 6.00 -20.72
CA SER A 208 -1.71 7.04 -21.49
C SER A 208 -3.03 7.47 -20.85
N ASN A 209 -3.77 6.53 -20.27
CA ASN A 209 -5.17 6.74 -19.89
C ASN A 209 -5.39 7.00 -18.39
N GLN A 210 -4.47 6.57 -17.52
CA GLN A 210 -4.68 6.57 -16.06
C GLN A 210 -3.56 7.27 -15.29
N PHE A 211 -2.46 7.65 -15.94
CA PHE A 211 -1.37 8.39 -15.31
C PHE A 211 -1.21 9.80 -15.91
N LYS A 212 -1.40 9.94 -17.23
CA LYS A 212 -1.42 11.24 -17.88
C LYS A 212 -2.39 12.20 -17.17
N GLY A 213 -1.93 13.43 -16.93
CA GLY A 213 -2.71 14.46 -16.25
C GLY A 213 -2.65 14.44 -14.72
N MET A 214 -2.07 13.41 -14.09
CA MET A 214 -1.89 13.37 -12.63
C MET A 214 -0.63 14.09 -12.12
N THR A 215 0.34 14.36 -12.98
CA THR A 215 1.57 15.09 -12.65
C THR A 215 1.81 16.22 -13.67
N ASP A 216 2.59 17.22 -13.27
CA ASP A 216 3.14 18.25 -14.17
C ASP A 216 4.57 17.91 -14.62
N GLU A 217 5.16 16.86 -14.05
CA GLU A 217 6.51 16.43 -14.36
C GLU A 217 6.53 15.49 -15.56
N GLU A 218 7.57 15.60 -16.37
CA GLU A 218 7.81 14.64 -17.43
C GLU A 218 8.21 13.29 -16.82
N PHE A 219 7.46 12.26 -17.20
CA PHE A 219 7.78 10.87 -16.95
C PHE A 219 7.46 10.13 -18.24
N SER A 220 8.48 9.56 -18.89
CA SER A 220 8.31 8.85 -20.15
C SER A 220 8.05 7.36 -19.93
N TYR A 221 7.55 6.66 -20.95
CA TYR A 221 7.38 5.21 -20.84
C TYR A 221 8.74 4.48 -20.76
N GLU A 222 9.76 4.99 -21.45
CA GLU A 222 11.14 4.48 -21.34
C GLU A 222 11.68 4.64 -19.92
N GLU A 223 11.43 5.79 -19.29
CA GLU A 223 11.80 6.03 -17.90
C GLU A 223 11.05 5.10 -16.95
N TYR A 224 9.75 4.88 -17.17
CA TYR A 224 8.97 3.88 -16.45
C TYR A 224 9.58 2.47 -16.53
N GLU A 225 10.01 2.03 -17.71
CA GLU A 225 10.66 0.73 -17.89
C GLU A 225 12.00 0.67 -17.14
N ASN A 226 12.80 1.74 -17.22
CA ASN A 226 14.07 1.85 -16.51
C ASN A 226 13.90 1.82 -14.99
N VAL A 227 12.93 2.57 -14.44
CA VAL A 227 12.64 2.57 -13.00
C VAL A 227 12.19 1.18 -12.53
N ARG A 228 11.38 0.49 -13.32
CA ARG A 228 10.95 -0.89 -13.02
C ARG A 228 12.14 -1.84 -12.95
N GLU A 229 13.08 -1.76 -13.90
CA GLU A 229 14.30 -2.57 -13.86
C GLU A 229 15.20 -2.24 -12.68
N LYS A 230 15.40 -0.94 -12.40
CA LYS A 230 16.16 -0.47 -11.24
C LYS A 230 15.55 -0.95 -9.93
N LEU A 231 14.23 -0.93 -9.79
CA LEU A 231 13.54 -1.45 -8.61
C LEU A 231 13.86 -2.92 -8.37
N VAL A 232 13.72 -3.76 -9.41
CA VAL A 232 14.01 -5.20 -9.28
C VAL A 232 15.46 -5.43 -8.86
N LYS A 233 16.42 -4.69 -9.46
CA LYS A 233 17.83 -4.76 -9.09
C LYS A 233 18.06 -4.31 -7.64
N ALA A 234 17.49 -3.18 -7.24
CA ALA A 234 17.63 -2.63 -5.89
C ALA A 234 17.10 -3.59 -4.81
N ILE A 235 15.93 -4.20 -5.04
CA ILE A 235 15.37 -5.18 -4.11
C ILE A 235 16.29 -6.40 -3.98
N ARG A 236 16.76 -6.96 -5.09
CA ARG A 236 17.69 -8.10 -5.05
C ARG A 236 18.98 -7.79 -4.29
N LEU A 237 19.54 -6.61 -4.50
CA LEU A 237 20.76 -6.16 -3.82
C LEU A 237 20.53 -5.89 -2.33
N SER A 238 19.33 -5.46 -1.94
CA SER A 238 18.99 -5.18 -0.54
C SER A 238 18.78 -6.43 0.33
N LEU A 239 18.41 -7.57 -0.28
CA LEU A 239 18.12 -8.81 0.46
C LEU A 239 19.41 -9.50 0.92
N THR A 240 19.63 -9.48 2.23
CA THR A 240 20.74 -10.19 2.89
C THR A 240 20.47 -11.68 2.96
N ASP A 241 21.48 -12.48 3.33
CA ASP A 241 21.29 -13.92 3.50
C ASP A 241 20.33 -14.24 4.65
N LYS A 242 20.32 -13.44 5.72
CA LYS A 242 19.31 -13.56 6.80
C LYS A 242 17.89 -13.31 6.29
N ASP A 243 17.70 -12.34 5.39
CA ASP A 243 16.38 -12.07 4.80
C ASP A 243 15.91 -13.25 3.94
N LYS A 244 16.81 -13.83 3.15
CA LYS A 244 16.51 -15.01 2.31
C LYS A 244 16.20 -16.23 3.17
N GLU A 245 16.99 -16.48 4.20
CA GLU A 245 16.78 -17.54 5.19
C GLU A 245 15.43 -17.39 5.88
N PHE A 246 15.08 -16.18 6.32
CA PHE A 246 13.78 -15.90 6.91
C PHE A 246 12.62 -16.23 5.95
N LEU A 247 12.67 -15.75 4.71
CA LEU A 247 11.64 -16.04 3.71
C LEU A 247 11.47 -17.54 3.44
N LEU A 248 12.59 -18.29 3.39
CA LEU A 248 12.58 -19.74 3.25
C LEU A 248 12.01 -20.43 4.50
N SER A 249 12.37 -19.96 5.69
CA SER A 249 11.88 -20.48 6.97
C SER A 249 10.35 -20.37 7.07
N VAL A 250 9.78 -19.22 6.67
CA VAL A 250 8.33 -19.01 6.57
C VAL A 250 7.72 -19.95 5.53
N LYS A 251 8.33 -20.05 4.34
CA LYS A 251 7.85 -20.94 3.26
C LYS A 251 7.81 -22.42 3.71
N ASN A 252 8.74 -22.81 4.57
CA ASN A 252 8.85 -24.17 5.12
C ASN A 252 8.02 -24.41 6.40
N LEU A 253 7.29 -23.41 6.89
CA LEU A 253 6.48 -23.46 8.12
C LEU A 253 7.30 -23.57 9.41
N THR A 254 8.55 -23.12 9.37
CA THR A 254 9.45 -23.04 10.53
C THR A 254 10.03 -21.62 10.66
N PRO A 255 9.18 -20.58 10.73
CA PRO A 255 9.63 -19.19 10.70
C PRO A 255 10.55 -18.86 11.88
N ASP A 256 11.69 -18.22 11.61
CA ASP A 256 12.56 -17.67 12.64
C ASP A 256 12.16 -16.23 12.98
N TRP A 257 11.29 -16.08 13.98
CA TRP A 257 10.79 -14.78 14.44
C TRP A 257 11.86 -13.91 15.11
N SER A 258 13.06 -14.44 15.39
CA SER A 258 14.17 -13.62 15.90
C SER A 258 14.75 -12.68 14.83
N ILE A 259 14.51 -12.97 13.54
CA ILE A 259 14.91 -12.12 12.42
C ILE A 259 13.88 -11.01 12.21
N TYR A 260 12.61 -11.37 12.09
CA TYR A 260 11.49 -10.44 11.96
C TYR A 260 10.29 -10.90 12.80
N ASP A 261 9.87 -10.10 13.79
CA ASP A 261 8.74 -10.44 14.66
C ASP A 261 7.38 -10.07 14.03
N PHE A 262 7.00 -10.83 12.99
CA PHE A 262 5.77 -10.60 12.24
C PHE A 262 4.59 -11.50 12.68
N GLN A 263 4.79 -12.37 13.67
CA GLN A 263 3.79 -13.35 14.11
C GLN A 263 2.48 -12.70 14.61
N ARG A 264 2.55 -11.45 15.08
CA ARG A 264 1.37 -10.70 15.53
C ARG A 264 0.43 -10.30 14.39
N PHE A 265 0.90 -10.24 13.14
CA PHE A 265 0.08 -9.76 12.03
C PHE A 265 -0.92 -10.84 11.54
N PRO A 266 -2.23 -10.53 11.48
CA PRO A 266 -3.24 -11.51 11.06
C PRO A 266 -3.02 -12.09 9.66
N ALA A 267 -2.53 -11.27 8.72
CA ALA A 267 -2.24 -11.70 7.35
C ALA A 267 -1.11 -12.75 7.29
N ILE A 268 -0.14 -12.68 8.22
CA ILE A 268 0.96 -13.65 8.32
C ILE A 268 0.43 -14.99 8.83
N ASN A 269 -0.43 -14.97 9.85
CA ASN A 269 -1.07 -16.19 10.34
C ASN A 269 -1.93 -16.86 9.26
N TRP A 270 -2.65 -16.08 8.46
CA TRP A 270 -3.39 -16.58 7.30
C TRP A 270 -2.48 -17.22 6.25
N LYS A 271 -1.33 -16.60 5.96
CA LYS A 271 -0.31 -17.15 5.04
C LYS A 271 0.20 -18.51 5.51
N LEU A 272 0.53 -18.63 6.80
CA LEU A 272 1.02 -19.87 7.40
C LEU A 272 -0.04 -20.98 7.35
N GLN A 273 -1.30 -20.68 7.65
CA GLN A 273 -2.40 -21.64 7.53
C GLN A 273 -2.56 -22.17 6.10
N ASN A 274 -2.48 -21.28 5.09
CA ASN A 274 -2.57 -21.69 3.69
C ASN A 274 -1.36 -22.53 3.24
N LEU A 275 -0.16 -22.21 3.72
CA LEU A 275 1.04 -22.98 3.45
C LEU A 275 0.98 -24.37 4.12
N GLN A 276 0.48 -24.46 5.36
CA GLN A 276 0.27 -25.72 6.08
C GLN A 276 -0.72 -26.61 5.31
N LYS A 277 -1.88 -26.06 4.94
CA LYS A 277 -2.88 -26.76 4.12
C LYS A 277 -2.28 -27.26 2.80
N LEU A 278 -1.46 -26.45 2.12
CA LEU A 278 -0.79 -26.86 0.88
C LEU A 278 0.18 -28.03 1.12
N LYS A 279 0.95 -27.99 2.22
CA LYS A 279 1.91 -29.04 2.59
C LYS A 279 1.21 -30.35 2.94
N ASP A 280 0.13 -30.28 3.69
CA ASP A 280 -0.65 -31.47 4.10
C ASP A 280 -1.37 -32.12 2.92
N GLN A 281 -1.92 -31.31 2.01
CA GLN A 281 -2.68 -31.81 0.86
C GLN A 281 -1.78 -32.25 -0.30
N THR A 282 -0.68 -31.53 -0.54
CA THR A 282 0.19 -31.74 -1.70
C THR A 282 1.67 -31.49 -1.35
N PRO A 283 2.33 -32.38 -0.60
CA PRO A 283 3.72 -32.21 -0.15
C PRO A 283 4.70 -31.93 -1.30
N ASP A 284 4.60 -32.66 -2.41
CA ASP A 284 5.49 -32.49 -3.57
C ASP A 284 5.35 -31.10 -4.22
N LYS A 285 4.11 -30.59 -4.27
CA LYS A 285 3.83 -29.24 -4.80
C LYS A 285 4.37 -28.16 -3.86
N HIS A 286 4.22 -28.35 -2.55
CA HIS A 286 4.83 -27.46 -1.55
C HIS A 286 6.36 -27.43 -1.71
N MET A 287 7.01 -28.59 -1.80
CA MET A 287 8.46 -28.70 -1.98
C MET A 287 8.92 -28.05 -3.29
N LYS A 288 8.20 -28.27 -4.40
CA LYS A 288 8.49 -27.59 -5.67
C LYS A 288 8.41 -26.06 -5.55
N PHE A 289 7.43 -25.53 -4.82
CA PHE A 289 7.33 -24.09 -4.59
C PHE A 289 8.43 -23.56 -3.67
N TYR A 290 8.90 -24.36 -2.72
CA TYR A 290 10.06 -24.02 -1.89
C TYR A 290 11.34 -23.92 -2.74
N GLU A 291 11.63 -24.93 -3.55
CA GLU A 291 12.82 -24.94 -4.41
C GLU A 291 12.78 -23.82 -5.47
N ASN A 292 11.61 -23.52 -6.03
CA ASN A 292 11.46 -22.38 -6.94
C ASN A 292 11.79 -21.04 -6.25
N LEU A 293 11.36 -20.85 -5.00
CA LEU A 293 11.69 -19.66 -4.23
C LEU A 293 13.18 -19.58 -3.92
N LYS A 294 13.76 -20.68 -3.42
CA LYS A 294 15.19 -20.79 -3.13
C LYS A 294 16.03 -20.46 -4.37
N GLY A 295 15.69 -21.06 -5.50
CA GLY A 295 16.36 -20.80 -6.78
C GLY A 295 16.29 -19.33 -7.21
N LYS A 296 15.19 -18.60 -6.94
CA LYS A 296 15.07 -17.17 -7.27
C LYS A 296 15.80 -16.25 -6.28
N LEU A 297 15.88 -16.62 -5.01
CA LEU A 297 16.56 -15.82 -3.97
C LEU A 297 18.09 -15.84 -4.10
N TYR A 298 18.65 -16.96 -4.59
CA TYR A 298 20.10 -17.16 -4.72
C TYR A 298 20.60 -17.14 -6.18
N ARG A 299 19.76 -16.70 -7.13
CA ARG A 299 20.20 -16.51 -8.51
C ARG A 299 20.99 -15.20 -8.61
N SER A 300 22.25 -15.32 -9.04
CA SER A 300 23.10 -14.21 -9.48
C SER A 300 22.45 -13.45 -10.64
#